data_AF-A0A534WSN7-F1
#
_entry.id   AF-A0A534WSN7-F1
#
_cell.length_a   1.000
_cell.length_b   1.000
_cell.length_c   1.000
_cell.angle_alpha   90.00
_cell.angle_beta   90.00
_cell.angle_gamma   90.00
#
_symmetry.space_group_name_H-M   'P 1'
#
loop_
_entity.id
_entity.type
_entity.pdbx_description
1 polymer ?
#
loop_
_entity_poly.entity_id
_entity_poly.type
_entity_poly.pdbx_seq_one_letter_code
_entity_poly.pdbx_strand_id
1 'polypeptide(L)'
;MKNSNAKELNVITQTDWRLQGQDWLREELLRYERYAPIRHGSEHDHCEFCWVPFRTREVPGTVREGYVTQDRRWICDTCYEDFKLMFEWILET
;
A
#
# COMPACT_ATOMS: atom_id res chain seq x y z
N MET A 1 -3.52 -38.02 -8.65
CA MET A 1 -2.53 -36.96 -8.33
C MET A 1 -3.04 -35.66 -8.94
N LYS A 2 -3.58 -34.74 -8.13
CA LYS A 2 -3.96 -33.40 -8.61
C LYS A 2 -2.72 -32.52 -8.46
N ASN A 3 -1.98 -32.35 -9.55
CA ASN A 3 -0.94 -31.33 -9.65
C ASN A 3 -1.65 -30.01 -9.97
N SER A 4 -2.04 -29.27 -8.94
CA SER A 4 -2.54 -27.91 -9.07
C SER A 4 -1.49 -26.97 -8.50
N ASN A 5 -0.41 -26.77 -9.27
CA ASN A 5 0.57 -25.72 -9.01
C ASN A 5 0.34 -24.60 -10.04
N ALA A 6 -0.88 -24.07 -10.06
CA ALA A 6 -1.14 -22.77 -10.61
C ALA A 6 -1.22 -21.83 -9.40
N LYS A 7 -0.17 -21.05 -9.16
CA LYS A 7 -0.33 -19.82 -8.38
C LYS A 7 -1.46 -19.06 -9.08
N GLU A 8 -2.61 -18.92 -8.44
CA GLU A 8 -3.66 -18.01 -8.90
C GLU A 8 -2.99 -16.67 -9.15
N LEU A 9 -2.89 -16.28 -10.42
CA LEU A 9 -2.65 -14.90 -10.79
C LEU A 9 -3.85 -14.16 -10.23
N ASN A 10 -3.64 -13.43 -9.13
CA ASN A 10 -4.63 -12.52 -8.60
C ASN A 10 -4.80 -11.44 -9.67
N VAL A 11 -5.77 -11.63 -10.57
CA VAL A 11 -6.05 -10.66 -11.62
C VAL A 11 -6.70 -9.48 -10.94
N ILE A 12 -5.91 -8.44 -10.68
CA ILE A 12 -6.41 -7.16 -10.17
C ILE A 12 -7.24 -6.53 -11.29
N THR A 13 -8.53 -6.38 -11.05
CA THR A 13 -9.46 -5.75 -11.99
C THR A 13 -9.79 -4.32 -11.53
N GLN A 14 -10.36 -3.53 -12.44
CA GLN A 14 -10.88 -2.18 -12.10
C GLN A 14 -12.05 -2.21 -11.09
N THR A 15 -12.53 -3.40 -10.70
CA THR A 15 -13.61 -3.59 -9.73
C THR A 15 -13.09 -4.12 -8.39
N ASP A 16 -11.78 -4.05 -8.13
CA ASP A 16 -11.20 -4.40 -6.83
C ASP A 16 -11.79 -3.51 -5.73
N TRP A 17 -12.23 -4.11 -4.62
CA TRP A 17 -12.92 -3.41 -3.53
C TRP A 17 -12.05 -2.35 -2.82
N ARG A 18 -10.72 -2.43 -2.99
CA ARG A 18 -9.77 -1.43 -2.47
C ARG A 18 -9.78 -0.13 -3.26
N LEU A 19 -10.28 -0.15 -4.50
CA LEU A 19 -10.43 1.03 -5.35
C LEU A 19 -11.73 1.76 -4.99
N GLN A 20 -11.60 2.91 -4.32
CA GLN A 20 -12.71 3.69 -3.74
C GLN A 20 -12.65 5.17 -4.15
N GLY A 21 -12.05 5.47 -5.31
CA GLY A 21 -11.91 6.85 -5.83
C GLY A 21 -10.57 7.50 -5.49
N GLN A 22 -9.51 6.70 -5.33
CA GLN A 22 -8.15 7.21 -5.08
C GLN A 22 -7.46 7.73 -6.34
N ASP A 23 -8.17 8.08 -7.43
CA ASP A 23 -7.58 8.50 -8.71
C ASP A 23 -6.55 9.65 -8.58
N TRP A 24 -6.67 10.44 -7.51
CA TRP A 24 -5.72 11.50 -7.13
C TRP A 24 -4.34 10.99 -6.68
N LEU A 25 -4.14 9.68 -6.50
CA LEU A 25 -2.83 9.06 -6.26
C LEU A 25 -2.10 8.66 -7.55
N ARG A 26 -2.71 8.86 -8.72
CA ARG A 26 -2.10 8.49 -10.01
C ARG A 26 -0.86 9.36 -10.28
N GLU A 27 0.20 8.74 -10.79
CA GLU A 27 1.50 9.37 -11.13
C GLU A 27 2.22 10.04 -9.94
N GLU A 28 1.77 9.82 -8.71
CA GLU A 28 2.41 10.37 -7.51
C GLU A 28 3.84 9.85 -7.33
N LEU A 29 4.69 10.71 -6.75
CA LEU A 29 6.05 10.36 -6.35
C LEU A 29 6.01 9.64 -5.00
N LEU A 30 6.44 8.39 -5.00
CA LEU A 30 6.52 7.54 -3.84
C LEU A 30 7.96 7.33 -3.40
N ARG A 31 8.17 7.24 -2.10
CA ARG A 31 9.42 6.72 -1.51
C ARG A 31 9.12 5.55 -0.59
N TYR A 32 10.06 4.63 -0.50
CA TYR A 32 9.97 3.54 0.47
C TYR A 32 10.50 4.02 1.83
N GLU A 33 9.70 3.89 2.88
CA GLU A 33 10.05 4.39 4.22
C GLU A 33 9.56 3.45 5.33
N ARG A 34 10.29 3.41 6.46
CA ARG A 34 9.76 2.84 7.71
C ARG A 34 8.77 3.82 8.34
N TYR A 35 7.63 3.31 8.81
CA TYR A 35 6.60 4.13 9.42
C TYR A 35 7.11 4.91 10.63
N ALA A 36 6.89 6.23 10.59
CA ALA A 36 7.07 7.13 11.72
C ALA A 36 5.89 8.11 11.79
N PRO A 37 5.20 8.23 12.93
CA PRO A 37 4.09 9.16 13.06
C PRO A 37 4.58 10.61 12.95
N ILE A 38 3.88 11.43 12.16
CA ILE A 38 4.22 12.85 11.94
C ILE A 38 4.00 13.67 13.22
N ARG A 39 2.98 13.31 14.00
CA ARG A 39 2.55 14.07 15.19
C ARG A 39 2.79 13.24 16.45
N HIS A 40 3.34 13.89 17.47
CA HIS A 40 3.41 13.32 18.81
C HIS A 40 2.00 12.91 19.28
N GLY A 41 1.84 11.64 19.65
CA GLY A 41 0.56 11.07 20.08
C GLY A 41 -0.26 10.40 18.98
N SER A 42 0.12 10.51 17.69
CA SER A 42 -0.47 9.65 16.66
C SER A 42 0.08 8.22 16.81
N GLU A 43 -0.81 7.24 16.89
CA GLU A 43 -0.43 5.85 17.14
C GLU A 43 -0.34 4.99 15.87
N HIS A 44 -0.94 5.45 14.77
CA HIS A 44 -0.97 4.74 13.49
C HIS A 44 -1.52 5.61 12.36
N ASP A 45 -1.12 5.27 11.13
CA ASP A 45 -1.79 5.64 9.88
C ASP A 45 -2.34 4.37 9.22
N HIS A 46 -3.00 4.50 8.07
CA HIS A 46 -3.56 3.37 7.33
C HIS A 46 -3.13 3.40 5.87
N CYS A 47 -3.10 2.23 5.23
CA CYS A 47 -2.99 2.17 3.78
C CYS A 47 -4.22 2.82 3.14
N GLU A 48 -4.02 3.70 2.15
CA GLU A 48 -5.09 4.37 1.39
C GLU A 48 -6.03 3.43 0.61
N PHE A 49 -5.63 2.16 0.46
CA PHE A 49 -6.35 1.16 -0.32
C PHE A 49 -7.03 0.11 0.55
N CYS A 50 -6.24 -0.63 1.34
CA CYS A 50 -6.76 -1.77 2.12
C CYS A 50 -6.97 -1.46 3.60
N TRP A 51 -6.67 -0.24 4.04
CA TRP A 51 -6.79 0.17 5.45
C TRP A 51 -5.95 -0.66 6.43
N VAL A 52 -4.93 -1.41 5.97
CA VAL A 52 -4.00 -2.04 6.91
C VAL A 52 -3.29 -0.96 7.73
N PRO A 53 -3.27 -1.07 9.06
CA PRO A 53 -2.65 -0.06 9.91
C PRO A 53 -1.13 -0.12 9.82
N PHE A 54 -0.51 1.05 9.71
CA PHE A 54 0.92 1.27 9.86
C PHE A 54 1.25 1.55 11.33
N ARG A 55 2.22 0.83 11.89
CA ARG A 55 2.65 1.01 13.28
C ARG A 55 4.16 0.97 13.40
N THR A 56 4.68 1.65 14.42
CA THR A 56 6.12 1.62 14.74
C THR A 56 6.52 0.32 15.43
N ARG A 57 5.59 -0.31 16.15
CA ARG A 57 5.77 -1.57 16.88
C ARG A 57 5.29 -2.76 16.04
N GLU A 58 5.90 -3.90 16.27
CA GLU A 58 5.48 -5.16 15.67
C GLU A 58 4.20 -5.66 16.35
N VAL A 59 3.09 -5.56 15.64
CA VAL A 59 1.77 -6.01 16.07
C VAL A 59 1.17 -6.86 14.95
N PRO A 60 0.62 -8.05 15.24
CA PRO A 60 -0.02 -8.87 14.23
C PRO A 60 -1.09 -8.10 13.45
N GLY A 61 -1.11 -8.26 12.12
CA GLY A 61 -2.05 -7.56 11.25
C GLY A 61 -1.71 -6.08 10.98
N THR A 62 -0.47 -5.65 11.24
CA THR A 62 -0.01 -4.29 10.96
C THR A 62 1.26 -4.32 10.11
N VAL A 63 1.54 -3.21 9.43
CA VAL A 63 2.76 -3.02 8.63
C VAL A 63 3.65 -1.97 9.26
N ARG A 64 4.96 -2.07 9.01
CA ARG A 64 5.97 -1.18 9.61
C ARG A 64 6.73 -0.34 8.59
N GLU A 65 6.50 -0.60 7.32
CA GLU A 65 7.16 0.03 6.19
C GLU A 65 6.27 -0.11 4.96
N GLY A 66 6.52 0.76 3.99
CA GLY A 66 5.78 0.81 2.74
C GLY A 66 6.13 2.05 1.96
N TYR A 67 5.31 2.33 0.97
CA TYR A 67 5.47 3.48 0.10
C TYR A 67 4.69 4.67 0.65
N VAL A 68 5.27 5.85 0.54
CA VAL A 68 4.68 7.08 1.07
C VAL A 68 4.78 8.24 0.08
N THR A 69 3.67 8.93 -0.16
CA THR A 69 3.61 10.16 -0.96
C THR A 69 4.25 11.33 -0.22
N GLN A 70 4.55 12.43 -0.91
CA GLN A 70 5.15 13.62 -0.29
C GLN A 70 4.32 14.18 0.89
N ASP A 71 2.98 14.17 0.78
CA ASP A 71 2.02 14.59 1.79
C ASP A 71 1.71 13.52 2.85
N ARG A 72 2.49 12.44 2.90
CA ARG A 72 2.46 11.37 3.92
C ARG A 72 1.25 10.44 3.87
N ARG A 73 0.71 10.17 2.67
CA ARG A 73 -0.23 9.05 2.48
C ARG A 73 0.52 7.75 2.33
N TRP A 74 0.05 6.70 3.02
CA TRP A 74 0.74 5.42 3.09
C TRP A 74 0.10 4.37 2.18
N ILE A 75 0.95 3.56 1.54
CA ILE A 75 0.58 2.46 0.66
C ILE A 75 1.43 1.26 1.08
N CYS A 76 0.78 0.17 1.52
CA CYS A 76 1.52 -1.04 1.90
C CYS A 76 2.07 -1.76 0.67
N ASP A 77 3.11 -2.58 0.86
CA ASP A 77 3.79 -3.29 -0.22
C ASP A 77 2.84 -4.11 -1.10
N THR A 78 1.83 -4.74 -0.50
CA THR A 78 0.80 -5.48 -1.25
C THR A 78 -0.01 -4.58 -2.17
N CYS A 79 -0.46 -3.42 -1.69
CA CYS A 79 -1.24 -2.50 -2.53
C CYS A 79 -0.34 -1.78 -3.54
N TYR A 80 0.93 -1.54 -3.21
CA TYR A 80 1.89 -1.04 -4.18
C TYR A 80 2.03 -2.01 -5.35
N GLU A 81 2.34 -3.27 -5.08
CA GLU A 81 2.53 -4.29 -6.11
C GLU A 81 1.28 -4.51 -6.97
N ASP A 82 0.10 -4.53 -6.35
CA ASP A 82 -1.16 -4.75 -7.04
C ASP A 82 -1.57 -3.57 -7.94
N PHE A 83 -1.21 -2.34 -7.55
CA PHE A 83 -1.73 -1.14 -8.20
C PHE A 83 -0.69 -0.28 -8.93
N LYS A 84 0.62 -0.56 -8.81
CA LYS A 84 1.69 0.27 -9.42
C LYS A 84 1.56 0.52 -10.91
N LEU A 85 1.09 -0.46 -11.67
CA LEU A 85 0.86 -0.31 -13.11
C LEU A 85 -0.43 0.47 -13.41
N MET A 86 -1.46 0.31 -12.58
CA MET A 86 -2.72 1.03 -12.72
C MET A 86 -2.56 2.50 -12.37
N PHE A 87 -1.79 2.81 -11.33
CA PHE A 87 -1.59 4.17 -10.83
C PHE A 87 -0.34 4.85 -11.39
N GLU A 88 0.50 4.13 -12.13
CA GLU A 88 1.68 4.69 -12.80
C GLU A 88 2.61 5.43 -11.82
N TRP A 89 2.76 4.91 -10.60
CA TRP A 89 3.56 5.53 -9.56
C TRP A 89 5.04 5.66 -9.95
N ILE A 90 5.63 6.79 -9.58
CA ILE A 90 7.05 7.09 -9.79
C ILE A 90 7.78 6.84 -8.46
N LEU A 91 8.94 6.21 -8.50
CA LEU A 91 9.78 6.04 -7.32
C LEU A 91 10.82 7.16 -7.20
N GLU A 92 10.97 7.72 -6.00
CA GLU A 92 12.08 8.58 -5.63
C GLU A 92 13.38 7.77 -5.66
N THR A 93 14.34 8.24 -6.46
CA THR A 93 15.66 7.62 -6.68
C THR A 93 16.72 8.14 -5.74
#